data_AF-A0A2D5AT33-F1
#
_entry.id   AF-A0A2D5AT33-F1
#
_cell.length_a   1.000
_cell.length_b   1.000
_cell.length_c   1.000
_cell.angle_alpha   90.00
_cell.angle_beta   90.00
_cell.angle_gamma   90.00
#
_symmetry.space_group_name_H-M   'P 1'
#
loop_
_entity.id
_entity.type
_entity.pdbx_description
1 polymer ?
#
loop_
_entity_poly.entity_id
_entity_poly.type
_entity_poly.pdbx_seq_one_letter_code
_entity_poly.pdbx_strand_id
1 'polypeptide(L)'
;MIYVGHILAALVSLAAADFSWSVGVQRPYAVALLAVAPILLAMGVRRLMLRGRFRAAAIGERLLSILPILLQWMAVTLFGWFETLEAYLGVRLSLESWPDLRLLYGLAPFLVYQVLAIDAIARTNSSPGRGFERARNFHLRFFFSALVPFLVYLTASTAVGQSEVVRINVEEVTLYSAALGLCLMGFLLWFLPGLIRRTWDTVPVEQGWLREMLEAVARQARFHFKELLLWRTGRQMSNAAIVGLTPKNRVVLFSDSLLTQLRPDELAAVFAHEIGHARRGHIVSVASWSLFCLLGAHVIVSWLGEGDGFVLLTTYVTALTVWYFSFGYMSRRLELEADLESRAIFGESGALIRALSKVCGSHGREDRSWRHFSPTHRMRFLQQVDRDPELGRKFQRRLRRWALVGRALCVVILLLEGIQLAQSWTIERLTAELRLGDYAEAMRLVEATRDQLDPQVVGLVEFGSRLPAGIGKDALEADGLRELEGGAIENAARYIELAILRGRRDLVPVYLALGAGENGRDLGELPEPWRKALRAHE
;
A
#
# COMPACT_ATOMS: atom_id res chain seq x y z
N MET A 1 -10.25 -8.37 1.37
CA MET A 1 -10.01 -7.16 2.18
C MET A 1 -9.26 -7.48 3.47
N ILE A 2 -9.68 -8.46 4.29
CA ILE A 2 -9.04 -8.79 5.59
C ILE A 2 -7.52 -9.03 5.46
N TYR A 3 -7.09 -9.91 4.55
CA TYR A 3 -5.66 -10.24 4.39
C TYR A 3 -4.77 -9.09 3.93
N VAL A 4 -5.29 -8.14 3.15
CA VAL A 4 -4.53 -6.93 2.79
C VAL A 4 -4.21 -6.13 4.05
N GLY A 5 -5.19 -5.96 4.94
CA GLY A 5 -4.96 -5.34 6.24
C GLY A 5 -3.97 -6.09 7.12
N HIS A 6 -3.98 -7.43 7.09
CA HIS A 6 -3.01 -8.23 7.83
C HIS A 6 -1.59 -8.07 7.30
N ILE A 7 -1.41 -8.08 5.97
CA ILE A 7 -0.10 -7.85 5.33
C ILE A 7 0.40 -6.45 5.68
N LEU A 8 -0.44 -5.41 5.59
CA LEU A 8 -0.07 -4.05 5.98
C LEU A 8 0.32 -3.95 7.46
N ALA A 9 -0.45 -4.58 8.36
CA ALA A 9 -0.12 -4.58 9.79
C ALA A 9 1.17 -5.35 10.12
N ALA A 10 1.47 -6.41 9.36
CA ALA A 10 2.73 -7.14 9.45
C ALA A 10 3.90 -6.31 8.89
N LEU A 11 3.69 -5.55 7.81
CA LEU A 11 4.69 -4.61 7.27
C LEU A 11 5.03 -3.50 8.28
N VAL A 12 4.03 -2.94 8.96
CA VAL A 12 4.27 -1.94 10.01
C VAL A 12 5.12 -2.52 11.16
N SER A 13 5.00 -3.82 11.45
CA SER A 13 5.88 -4.46 12.45
C SER A 13 7.36 -4.41 12.08
N LEU A 14 7.69 -4.33 10.78
CA LEU A 14 9.07 -4.23 10.32
C LEU A 14 9.70 -2.89 10.72
N ALA A 15 8.90 -1.82 10.83
CA ALA A 15 9.37 -0.51 11.29
C ALA A 15 9.82 -0.54 12.75
N ALA A 16 9.29 -1.46 13.58
CA ALA A 16 9.68 -1.57 14.98
C ALA A 16 11.16 -1.92 15.16
N ALA A 17 11.77 -2.59 14.18
CA ALA A 17 13.20 -2.89 14.18
C ALA A 17 14.06 -1.65 13.92
N ASP A 18 13.59 -0.71 13.10
CA ASP A 18 14.30 0.54 12.80
C ASP A 18 14.31 1.48 14.03
N PHE A 19 13.23 1.51 14.81
CA PHE A 19 13.14 2.32 16.03
C PHE A 19 13.77 1.69 17.30
N SER A 20 14.52 0.58 17.17
CA SER A 20 15.15 -0.13 18.29
C SER A 20 14.18 -0.52 19.41
N TRP A 21 12.93 -0.84 19.06
CA TRP A 21 11.91 -1.28 20.03
C TRP A 21 12.07 -2.75 20.46
N SER A 22 13.19 -3.39 20.11
CA SER A 22 13.45 -4.77 20.47
C SER A 22 14.01 -4.90 21.89
N VAL A 23 13.59 -5.94 22.60
CA VAL A 23 14.01 -6.21 23.99
C VAL A 23 15.44 -6.83 24.03
N GLY A 24 16.15 -6.91 22.90
CA GLY A 24 17.52 -7.44 22.81
C GLY A 24 17.67 -8.95 23.02
N VAL A 25 16.56 -9.70 23.19
CA VAL A 25 16.60 -11.15 23.41
C VAL A 25 16.53 -11.90 22.08
N GLN A 26 17.69 -12.29 21.54
CA GLN A 26 17.77 -13.11 20.32
C GLN A 26 17.42 -14.57 20.62
N ARG A 27 16.19 -14.99 20.28
CA ARG A 27 15.72 -16.38 20.47
C ARG A 27 15.01 -16.87 19.20
N PRO A 28 15.76 -17.22 18.14
CA PRO A 28 15.15 -17.61 16.86
C PRO A 28 14.26 -18.85 16.96
N TYR A 29 14.60 -19.80 17.84
CA TYR A 29 13.76 -20.99 18.06
C TYR A 29 12.42 -20.66 18.72
N ALA A 30 12.33 -19.58 19.52
CA ALA A 30 11.09 -19.15 20.12
C ALA A 30 10.08 -18.68 19.05
N VAL A 31 10.57 -18.01 17.99
CA VAL A 31 9.77 -17.65 16.81
C VAL A 31 9.12 -18.90 16.21
N ALA A 32 9.89 -19.97 15.98
CA ALA A 32 9.34 -21.23 15.47
C ALA A 32 8.28 -21.85 16.40
N LEU A 33 8.47 -21.78 17.73
CA LEU A 33 7.51 -22.30 18.70
C LEU A 33 6.17 -21.54 18.69
N LEU A 34 6.16 -20.25 18.34
CA LEU A 34 4.92 -19.48 18.21
C LEU A 34 3.97 -20.04 17.15
N ALA A 35 4.49 -20.78 16.17
CA ALA A 35 3.69 -21.42 15.12
C ALA A 35 2.66 -22.41 15.69
N VAL A 36 2.85 -22.90 16.92
CA VAL A 36 1.91 -23.81 17.60
C VAL A 36 0.68 -23.06 18.13
N ALA A 37 0.77 -21.74 18.37
CA ALA A 37 -0.29 -20.96 19.02
C ALA A 37 -1.64 -20.95 18.26
N PRO A 38 -1.70 -20.78 16.92
CA PRO A 38 -2.97 -20.86 16.18
C PRO A 38 -3.66 -22.22 16.35
N ILE A 39 -2.89 -23.30 16.40
CA ILE A 39 -3.41 -24.66 16.57
C ILE A 39 -4.00 -24.84 17.97
N LEU A 40 -3.28 -24.43 19.01
CA LEU A 40 -3.75 -24.50 20.40
C LEU A 40 -5.03 -23.68 20.61
N LEU A 41 -5.06 -22.45 20.09
CA LEU A 41 -6.23 -21.59 20.22
C LEU A 41 -7.45 -22.18 19.50
N ALA A 42 -7.28 -22.71 18.29
CA ALA A 42 -8.35 -23.38 17.57
C ALA A 42 -8.88 -24.63 18.29
N MET A 43 -8.01 -25.43 18.92
CA MET A 43 -8.45 -26.54 19.77
C MET A 43 -9.29 -26.04 20.95
N GLY A 44 -8.91 -24.93 21.58
CA GLY A 44 -9.68 -24.27 22.63
C GLY A 44 -11.05 -23.79 22.14
N VAL A 45 -11.10 -23.10 21.00
CA VAL A 45 -12.33 -22.63 20.35
C VAL A 45 -13.27 -23.80 20.07
N ARG A 46 -12.76 -24.88 19.47
CA ARG A 46 -13.55 -26.08 19.18
C ARG A 46 -14.11 -26.71 20.45
N ARG A 47 -13.32 -26.80 21.53
CA ARG A 47 -13.82 -27.29 22.84
C ARG A 47 -14.92 -26.40 23.40
N LEU A 48 -14.82 -25.07 23.24
CA LEU A 48 -15.86 -24.13 23.68
C LEU A 48 -17.14 -24.29 22.86
N MET A 49 -17.04 -24.47 21.54
CA MET A 49 -18.19 -24.78 20.70
C MET A 49 -18.90 -26.06 21.11
N LEU A 50 -18.14 -27.15 21.35
CA LEU A 50 -18.69 -28.43 21.80
C LEU A 50 -19.34 -28.35 23.18
N ARG A 51 -18.89 -27.43 24.04
CA ARG A 51 -19.50 -27.14 25.35
C ARG A 51 -20.69 -26.17 25.29
N GLY A 52 -21.15 -25.78 24.10
CA GLY A 52 -22.25 -24.84 23.91
C GLY A 52 -21.94 -23.39 24.28
N ARG A 53 -20.67 -23.04 24.51
CA ARG A 53 -20.23 -21.68 24.87
C ARG A 53 -19.97 -20.82 23.63
N PHE A 54 -21.01 -20.61 22.82
CA PHE A 54 -20.90 -19.96 21.50
C PHE A 54 -20.32 -18.54 21.55
N ARG A 55 -20.65 -17.73 22.57
CA ARG A 55 -20.08 -16.38 22.72
C ARG A 55 -18.56 -16.41 22.91
N ALA A 56 -18.08 -17.28 23.79
CA ALA A 56 -16.65 -17.43 24.05
C ALA A 56 -15.91 -18.01 22.84
N ALA A 57 -16.52 -18.98 22.14
CA ALA A 57 -15.99 -19.49 20.88
C ALA A 57 -15.86 -18.40 19.81
N ALA A 58 -16.89 -17.54 19.65
CA ALA A 58 -16.86 -16.44 18.70
C ALA A 58 -15.76 -15.40 19.01
N ILE A 59 -15.50 -15.13 20.30
CA ILE A 59 -14.37 -14.28 20.71
C ILE A 59 -13.04 -14.97 20.34
N GLY A 60 -12.91 -16.27 20.62
CA GLY A 60 -11.70 -17.01 20.28
C GLY A 60 -11.43 -17.09 18.77
N GLU A 61 -12.47 -17.18 17.93
CA GLU A 61 -12.32 -17.10 16.47
C GLU A 61 -11.84 -15.72 16.00
N ARG A 62 -12.35 -14.63 16.60
CA ARG A 62 -11.86 -13.28 16.32
C ARG A 62 -10.41 -13.10 16.76
N LEU A 63 -10.02 -13.68 17.89
CA LEU A 63 -8.62 -13.69 18.31
C LEU A 63 -7.75 -14.48 17.33
N LEU A 64 -8.22 -15.64 16.87
CA LEU A 64 -7.51 -16.48 15.92
C LEU A 64 -7.28 -15.78 14.56
N SER A 65 -8.20 -14.91 14.13
CA SER A 65 -8.02 -14.17 12.88
C SER A 65 -6.93 -13.10 12.97
N ILE A 66 -6.77 -12.42 14.11
CA ILE A 66 -5.74 -11.38 14.32
C ILE A 66 -4.41 -11.94 14.84
N LEU A 67 -4.41 -13.18 15.36
CA LEU A 67 -3.26 -13.81 16.00
C LEU A 67 -1.97 -13.77 15.15
N PRO A 68 -1.99 -14.04 13.83
CA PRO A 68 -0.76 -13.98 13.01
C PRO A 68 -0.04 -12.64 13.07
N ILE A 69 -0.79 -11.53 13.18
CA ILE A 69 -0.23 -10.18 13.31
C ILE A 69 0.45 -10.05 14.67
N LEU A 70 -0.23 -10.44 15.74
CA LEU A 70 0.33 -10.36 17.10
C LEU A 70 1.59 -11.21 17.25
N LEU A 71 1.60 -12.42 16.66
CA LEU A 71 2.77 -13.30 16.68
C LEU A 71 3.93 -12.73 15.86
N GLN A 72 3.66 -12.06 14.74
CA GLN A 72 4.69 -11.36 13.97
C GLN A 72 5.30 -10.21 14.79
N TRP A 73 4.47 -9.38 15.41
CA TRP A 73 4.95 -8.31 16.29
C TRP A 73 5.82 -8.87 17.41
N MET A 74 5.37 -9.97 18.05
CA MET A 74 6.14 -10.62 19.09
C MET A 74 7.46 -11.22 18.59
N ALA A 75 7.47 -11.78 17.37
CA ALA A 75 8.69 -12.30 16.75
C ALA A 75 9.73 -11.18 16.51
N VAL A 76 9.28 -10.02 16.04
CA VAL A 76 10.15 -8.87 15.78
C VAL A 76 10.61 -8.22 17.09
N THR A 77 9.70 -7.86 17.99
CA THR A 77 10.03 -7.02 19.16
C THR A 77 10.54 -7.82 20.37
N LEU A 78 10.01 -9.02 20.64
CA LEU A 78 10.38 -9.79 21.83
C LEU A 78 11.47 -10.84 21.58
N PHE A 79 11.56 -11.39 20.37
CA PHE A 79 12.45 -12.52 20.07
C PHE A 79 13.59 -12.21 19.10
N GLY A 80 13.72 -10.95 18.70
CA GLY A 80 14.85 -10.46 17.91
C GLY A 80 14.98 -11.10 16.52
N TRP A 81 13.85 -11.25 15.81
CA TRP A 81 13.85 -11.87 14.48
C TRP A 81 14.71 -11.11 13.46
N PHE A 82 14.73 -9.77 13.52
CA PHE A 82 15.51 -8.94 12.60
C PHE A 82 17.01 -9.05 12.86
N GLU A 83 17.40 -8.98 14.13
CA GLU A 83 18.78 -9.11 14.57
C GLU A 83 19.31 -10.52 14.26
N THR A 84 18.45 -11.53 14.35
CA THR A 84 18.75 -12.87 13.86
C THR A 84 19.04 -12.83 12.36
N LEU A 85 18.14 -12.26 11.56
CA LEU A 85 18.34 -12.19 10.10
C LEU A 85 19.58 -11.40 9.72
N GLU A 86 19.87 -10.29 10.41
CA GLU A 86 21.09 -9.50 10.21
C GLU A 86 22.35 -10.32 10.51
N ALA A 87 22.35 -11.08 11.62
CA ALA A 87 23.46 -11.96 11.98
C ALA A 87 23.69 -13.08 10.95
N TYR A 88 22.64 -13.61 10.33
CA TYR A 88 22.73 -14.68 9.33
C TYR A 88 23.01 -14.18 7.90
N LEU A 89 22.40 -13.08 7.49
CA LEU A 89 22.50 -12.54 6.12
C LEU A 89 23.68 -11.57 5.97
N GLY A 90 24.23 -11.07 7.08
CA GLY A 90 25.25 -10.01 7.08
C GLY A 90 24.74 -8.67 6.53
N VAL A 91 23.41 -8.50 6.43
CA VAL A 91 22.77 -7.31 5.89
C VAL A 91 21.63 -6.91 6.82
N ARG A 92 21.64 -5.66 7.27
CA ARG A 92 20.55 -5.08 8.04
C ARG A 92 19.33 -4.89 7.14
N LEU A 93 18.24 -5.58 7.45
CA LEU A 93 16.95 -5.35 6.82
C LEU A 93 16.32 -4.11 7.45
N SER A 94 16.12 -3.06 6.67
CA SER A 94 15.51 -1.81 7.15
C SER A 94 14.44 -1.35 6.17
N LEU A 95 13.36 -0.76 6.69
CA LEU A 95 12.36 -0.10 5.83
C LEU A 95 12.88 1.22 5.25
N GLU A 96 13.93 1.80 5.83
CA GLU A 96 14.60 2.99 5.28
C GLU A 96 15.48 2.64 4.07
N SER A 97 15.89 1.39 3.94
CA SER A 97 16.67 0.91 2.81
C SER A 97 15.79 0.64 1.59
N TRP A 98 16.41 0.63 0.41
CA TRP A 98 15.72 0.35 -0.85
C TRP A 98 14.90 -0.96 -0.75
N PRO A 99 13.59 -0.93 -1.01
CA PRO A 99 12.73 -2.08 -0.80
C PRO A 99 13.02 -3.17 -1.84
N ASP A 100 13.34 -4.37 -1.38
CA ASP A 100 13.63 -5.51 -2.24
C ASP A 100 13.02 -6.82 -1.72
N LEU A 101 13.26 -7.91 -2.45
CA LEU A 101 12.73 -9.24 -2.11
C LEU A 101 13.23 -9.79 -0.77
N ARG A 102 14.33 -9.29 -0.20
CA ARG A 102 14.85 -9.73 1.10
C ARG A 102 13.92 -9.34 2.25
N LEU A 103 13.06 -8.32 2.07
CA LEU A 103 11.98 -7.99 3.01
C LEU A 103 11.03 -9.17 3.28
N LEU A 104 10.93 -10.13 2.36
CA LEU A 104 10.14 -11.35 2.56
C LEU A 104 10.70 -12.23 3.70
N TYR A 105 12.00 -12.17 3.99
CA TYR A 105 12.57 -12.87 5.14
C TYR A 105 12.08 -12.27 6.45
N GLY A 106 11.99 -10.93 6.52
CA GLY A 106 11.39 -10.23 7.67
C GLY A 106 9.93 -10.62 7.92
N LEU A 107 9.19 -10.90 6.85
CA LEU A 107 7.78 -11.34 6.91
C LEU A 107 7.59 -12.86 6.99
N ALA A 108 8.65 -13.67 6.91
CA ALA A 108 8.53 -15.12 6.86
C ALA A 108 7.72 -15.71 8.04
N PRO A 109 7.89 -15.26 9.30
CA PRO A 109 7.08 -15.76 10.41
C PRO A 109 5.59 -15.47 10.20
N PHE A 110 5.24 -14.24 9.81
CA PHE A 110 3.87 -13.86 9.49
C PHE A 110 3.24 -14.76 8.42
N LEU A 111 3.95 -15.03 7.31
CA LEU A 111 3.44 -15.89 6.25
C LEU A 111 3.10 -17.30 6.78
N VAL A 112 3.98 -17.87 7.60
CA VAL A 112 3.78 -19.19 8.24
C VAL A 112 2.61 -19.15 9.21
N TYR A 113 2.58 -18.18 10.13
CA TYR A 113 1.50 -18.05 11.11
C TYR A 113 0.15 -17.83 10.44
N GLN A 114 0.11 -17.08 9.35
CA GLN A 114 -1.11 -16.79 8.62
C GLN A 114 -1.67 -18.04 7.92
N VAL A 115 -0.82 -18.88 7.33
CA VAL A 115 -1.21 -20.16 6.74
C VAL A 115 -1.73 -21.12 7.82
N LEU A 116 -1.02 -21.21 8.96
CA LEU A 116 -1.44 -22.05 10.08
C LEU A 116 -2.74 -21.58 10.71
N ALA A 117 -2.96 -20.27 10.85
CA ALA A 117 -4.22 -19.71 11.30
C ALA A 117 -5.36 -20.00 10.32
N ILE A 118 -5.12 -19.95 9.00
CA ILE A 118 -6.11 -20.33 8.00
C ILE A 118 -6.50 -21.81 8.13
N ASP A 119 -5.52 -22.71 8.28
CA ASP A 119 -5.78 -24.13 8.51
C ASP A 119 -6.57 -24.34 9.81
N ALA A 120 -6.18 -23.64 10.87
CA ALA A 120 -6.81 -23.72 12.18
C ALA A 120 -8.28 -23.24 12.16
N ILE A 121 -8.58 -22.11 11.51
CA ILE A 121 -9.94 -21.57 11.32
C ILE A 121 -10.78 -22.52 10.47
N ALA A 122 -10.21 -23.10 9.41
CA ALA A 122 -10.95 -24.05 8.58
C ALA A 122 -11.38 -25.29 9.38
N ARG A 123 -10.58 -25.73 10.36
CA ARG A 123 -10.92 -26.87 11.25
C ARG A 123 -11.99 -26.56 12.29
N THR A 124 -12.12 -25.30 12.72
CA THR A 124 -13.16 -24.91 13.69
C THR A 124 -14.52 -24.79 13.01
N ASN A 125 -14.55 -24.25 11.78
CA ASN A 125 -15.79 -23.80 11.16
C ASN A 125 -16.41 -24.83 10.21
N SER A 126 -15.70 -25.90 9.87
CA SER A 126 -16.15 -26.89 8.88
C SER A 126 -16.11 -28.31 9.41
N SER A 127 -17.08 -29.13 9.01
CA SER A 127 -17.05 -30.57 9.26
C SER A 127 -15.79 -31.19 8.61
N PRO A 128 -15.18 -32.21 9.27
CA PRO A 128 -14.06 -32.95 8.70
C PRO A 128 -14.37 -33.47 7.28
N GLY A 129 -13.36 -33.49 6.42
CA GLY A 129 -13.47 -33.91 5.02
C GLY A 129 -13.63 -32.74 4.05
N ARG A 130 -14.52 -32.87 3.06
CA ARG A 130 -14.62 -31.93 1.92
C ARG A 130 -14.99 -30.49 2.32
N GLY A 131 -15.66 -30.29 3.45
CA GLY A 131 -16.02 -28.94 3.94
C GLY A 131 -14.78 -28.15 4.36
N PHE A 132 -13.94 -28.77 5.19
CA PHE A 132 -12.65 -28.24 5.64
C PHE A 132 -11.75 -27.85 4.46
N GLU A 133 -11.55 -28.75 3.49
CA GLU A 133 -10.66 -28.48 2.35
C GLU A 133 -11.13 -27.28 1.52
N ARG A 134 -12.44 -27.15 1.30
CA ARG A 134 -13.01 -26.01 0.57
C ARG A 134 -12.79 -24.70 1.31
N ALA A 135 -13.09 -24.64 2.61
CA ALA A 135 -12.90 -23.44 3.41
C ALA A 135 -11.42 -23.03 3.47
N ARG A 136 -10.52 -23.98 3.73
CA ARG A 136 -9.08 -23.74 3.72
C ARG A 136 -8.59 -23.20 2.38
N ASN A 137 -8.93 -23.88 1.28
CA ASN A 137 -8.50 -23.49 -0.06
C ASN A 137 -9.05 -22.12 -0.47
N PHE A 138 -10.29 -21.79 -0.08
CA PHE A 138 -10.88 -20.47 -0.27
C PHE A 138 -10.03 -19.38 0.39
N HIS A 139 -9.73 -19.54 1.68
CA HIS A 139 -8.95 -18.56 2.44
C HIS A 139 -7.49 -18.46 1.97
N LEU A 140 -6.84 -19.58 1.64
CA LEU A 140 -5.49 -19.59 1.07
C LEU A 140 -5.43 -18.84 -0.25
N ARG A 141 -6.36 -19.11 -1.18
CA ARG A 141 -6.43 -18.38 -2.47
C ARG A 141 -6.59 -16.88 -2.25
N PHE A 142 -7.44 -16.47 -1.31
CA PHE A 142 -7.62 -15.07 -0.95
C PHE A 142 -6.36 -14.42 -0.37
N PHE A 143 -5.69 -15.12 0.54
CA PHE A 143 -4.45 -14.66 1.14
C PHE A 143 -3.34 -14.49 0.10
N PHE A 144 -3.06 -15.52 -0.70
CA PHE A 144 -2.03 -15.44 -1.73
C PHE A 144 -2.37 -14.43 -2.82
N SER A 145 -3.65 -14.30 -3.22
CA SER A 145 -4.08 -13.24 -4.15
C SER A 145 -3.80 -11.84 -3.61
N ALA A 146 -3.98 -11.63 -2.30
CA ALA A 146 -3.68 -10.36 -1.64
C ALA A 146 -2.17 -10.09 -1.54
N LEU A 147 -1.34 -11.15 -1.53
CA LEU A 147 0.11 -11.06 -1.49
C LEU A 147 0.71 -10.71 -2.87
N VAL A 148 0.09 -11.12 -3.97
CA VAL A 148 0.66 -10.90 -5.33
C VAL A 148 0.98 -9.43 -5.64
N PRO A 149 0.11 -8.43 -5.40
CA PRO A 149 0.46 -7.03 -5.68
C PRO A 149 1.72 -6.57 -4.94
N PHE A 150 1.89 -7.03 -3.70
CA PHE A 150 3.08 -6.75 -2.91
C PHE A 150 4.33 -7.45 -3.49
N LEU A 151 4.21 -8.71 -3.93
CA LEU A 151 5.30 -9.42 -4.62
C LEU A 151 5.69 -8.77 -5.94
N VAL A 152 4.72 -8.29 -6.72
CA VAL A 152 4.96 -7.56 -7.97
C VAL A 152 5.74 -6.28 -7.69
N TYR A 153 5.34 -5.52 -6.66
CA TYR A 153 6.07 -4.33 -6.22
C TYR A 153 7.51 -4.67 -5.82
N LEU A 154 7.72 -5.64 -4.92
CA LEU A 154 9.07 -6.01 -4.48
C LEU A 154 9.94 -6.53 -5.63
N THR A 155 9.36 -7.28 -6.57
CA THR A 155 10.08 -7.79 -7.75
C THR A 155 10.49 -6.63 -8.66
N ALA A 156 9.58 -5.71 -8.97
CA ALA A 156 9.87 -4.53 -9.78
C ALA A 156 10.91 -3.63 -9.11
N SER A 157 10.76 -3.38 -7.80
CA SER A 157 11.69 -2.59 -7.01
C SER A 157 13.08 -3.24 -6.96
N THR A 158 13.15 -4.56 -6.78
CA THR A 158 14.43 -5.30 -6.82
C THR A 158 15.09 -5.18 -8.19
N ALA A 159 14.33 -5.28 -9.29
CA ALA A 159 14.86 -5.13 -10.64
C ALA A 159 15.41 -3.72 -10.88
N VAL A 160 14.71 -2.67 -10.43
CA VAL A 160 15.20 -1.28 -10.46
C VAL A 160 16.48 -1.13 -9.63
N GLY A 161 16.52 -1.73 -8.45
CA GLY A 161 17.66 -1.69 -7.54
C GLY A 161 18.93 -2.39 -8.04
N GLN A 162 18.86 -3.18 -9.13
CA GLN A 162 20.05 -3.81 -9.74
C GLN A 162 20.95 -2.81 -10.45
N SER A 163 20.40 -1.69 -10.92
CA SER A 163 21.18 -0.60 -11.50
C SER A 163 21.29 0.53 -10.50
N GLU A 164 22.51 0.80 -10.03
CA GLU A 164 22.78 1.93 -9.13
C GLU A 164 22.36 3.27 -9.76
N VAL A 165 22.58 3.45 -11.07
CA VAL A 165 22.16 4.63 -11.83
C VAL A 165 20.64 4.82 -11.77
N VAL A 166 19.87 3.78 -12.09
CA VAL A 166 18.40 3.89 -12.08
C VAL A 166 17.89 4.05 -10.65
N ARG A 167 18.45 3.30 -9.69
CA ARG A 167 18.06 3.39 -8.28
C ARG A 167 18.26 4.79 -7.72
N ILE A 168 19.46 5.37 -7.84
CA ILE A 168 19.76 6.72 -7.32
C ILE A 168 18.85 7.75 -7.98
N ASN A 169 18.65 7.66 -9.30
CA ASN A 169 17.73 8.56 -9.99
C ASN A 169 16.29 8.44 -9.46
N VAL A 170 15.81 7.23 -9.16
CA VAL A 170 14.48 7.04 -8.59
C VAL A 170 14.41 7.44 -7.10
N GLU A 171 15.49 7.31 -6.33
CA GLU A 171 15.55 7.73 -4.93
C GLU A 171 15.54 9.27 -4.80
N GLU A 172 16.33 9.96 -5.63
CA GLU A 172 16.58 11.40 -5.49
C GLU A 172 15.63 12.27 -6.33
N VAL A 173 15.20 11.79 -7.49
CA VAL A 173 14.38 12.58 -8.41
C VAL A 173 12.91 12.20 -8.25
N THR A 174 12.13 13.12 -7.68
CA THR A 174 10.71 12.95 -7.36
C THR A 174 9.89 12.63 -8.62
N LEU A 175 10.26 13.21 -9.77
CA LEU A 175 9.58 12.90 -11.03
C LEU A 175 9.74 11.42 -11.42
N TYR A 176 10.93 10.84 -11.24
CA TYR A 176 11.20 9.44 -11.59
C TYR A 176 10.53 8.49 -10.59
N SER A 177 10.52 8.82 -9.30
CA SER A 177 9.80 8.06 -8.28
C SER A 177 8.29 8.06 -8.52
N ALA A 178 7.71 9.22 -8.82
CA ALA A 178 6.30 9.37 -9.18
C ALA A 178 5.96 8.60 -10.46
N ALA A 179 6.81 8.68 -11.50
CA ALA A 179 6.63 7.94 -12.74
C ALA A 179 6.63 6.42 -12.52
N LEU A 180 7.60 5.89 -11.75
CA LEU A 180 7.65 4.47 -11.39
C LEU A 180 6.38 4.04 -10.64
N GLY A 181 5.95 4.82 -9.64
CA GLY A 181 4.74 4.55 -8.86
C GLY A 181 3.47 4.52 -9.73
N LEU A 182 3.31 5.49 -10.63
CA LEU A 182 2.18 5.56 -11.57
C LEU A 182 2.19 4.40 -12.58
N CYS A 183 3.36 4.07 -13.14
CA CYS A 183 3.53 2.93 -14.04
C CYS A 183 3.16 1.62 -13.34
N LEU A 184 3.62 1.42 -12.11
CA LEU A 184 3.32 0.23 -11.33
C LEU A 184 1.82 0.15 -10.97
N MET A 185 1.23 1.26 -10.52
CA MET A 185 -0.21 1.32 -10.22
C MET A 185 -1.04 0.99 -11.47
N GLY A 186 -0.71 1.60 -12.61
CA GLY A 186 -1.35 1.33 -13.89
C GLY A 186 -1.22 -0.14 -14.30
N PHE A 187 -0.02 -0.71 -14.15
CA PHE A 187 0.24 -2.13 -14.39
C PHE A 187 -0.61 -3.03 -13.48
N LEU A 188 -0.65 -2.75 -12.17
CA LEU A 188 -1.44 -3.54 -11.22
C LEU A 188 -2.94 -3.49 -11.52
N LEU A 189 -3.48 -2.33 -11.86
CA LEU A 189 -4.90 -2.18 -12.24
C LEU A 189 -5.24 -2.93 -13.53
N TRP A 190 -4.31 -2.95 -14.50
CA TRP A 190 -4.45 -3.74 -15.72
C TRP A 190 -4.29 -5.24 -15.48
N PHE A 191 -3.37 -5.63 -14.61
CA PHE A 191 -3.08 -7.03 -14.28
C PHE A 191 -4.17 -7.68 -13.40
N LEU A 192 -4.86 -6.89 -12.58
CA LEU A 192 -5.80 -7.36 -11.55
C LEU A 192 -6.91 -8.31 -12.06
N PRO A 193 -7.62 -8.05 -13.17
CA PRO A 193 -8.66 -8.98 -13.65
C PRO A 193 -8.11 -10.35 -14.04
N GLY A 194 -6.94 -10.37 -14.70
CA GLY A 194 -6.25 -11.60 -15.07
C GLY A 194 -5.69 -12.35 -13.86
N LEU A 195 -5.24 -11.62 -12.83
CA LEU A 195 -4.83 -12.18 -11.56
C LEU A 195 -6.01 -12.89 -10.87
N ILE A 196 -7.11 -12.18 -10.66
CA ILE A 196 -8.32 -12.71 -10.00
C ILE A 196 -8.86 -13.94 -10.75
N ARG A 197 -8.89 -13.90 -12.09
CA ARG A 197 -9.30 -15.04 -12.92
C ARG A 197 -8.49 -16.31 -12.65
N ARG A 198 -7.17 -16.18 -12.42
CA ARG A 198 -6.25 -17.31 -12.24
C ARG A 198 -6.15 -17.78 -10.80
N THR A 199 -6.23 -16.88 -9.82
CA THR A 199 -6.04 -17.22 -8.41
C THR A 199 -7.33 -17.62 -7.71
N TRP A 200 -8.47 -17.02 -8.08
CA TRP A 200 -9.76 -17.37 -7.49
C TRP A 200 -10.37 -18.60 -8.18
N ASP A 201 -11.19 -19.35 -7.45
CA ASP A 201 -11.87 -20.52 -8.01
C ASP A 201 -13.06 -20.08 -8.88
N THR A 202 -12.75 -19.71 -10.12
CA THR A 202 -13.71 -19.15 -11.08
C THR A 202 -13.84 -20.04 -12.30
N VAL A 203 -15.08 -20.27 -12.73
CA VAL A 203 -15.42 -21.00 -13.95
C VAL A 203 -16.31 -20.14 -14.83
N PRO A 204 -16.18 -20.20 -16.17
CA PRO A 204 -17.11 -19.49 -17.05
C PRO A 204 -18.55 -19.94 -16.78
N VAL A 205 -19.50 -19.00 -16.83
CA VAL A 205 -20.91 -19.37 -16.79
C VAL A 205 -21.26 -20.09 -18.09
N GLU A 206 -21.80 -21.31 -17.96
CA GLU A 206 -22.22 -22.15 -19.08
C GLU A 206 -23.33 -21.48 -19.90
N GLN A 207 -23.49 -21.93 -21.15
CA GLN A 207 -24.59 -21.48 -21.99
C GLN A 207 -25.92 -21.97 -21.42
N GLY A 208 -26.91 -21.07 -21.38
CA GLY A 208 -28.24 -21.36 -20.84
C GLY A 208 -28.93 -20.10 -20.33
N TRP A 209 -30.12 -20.30 -19.73
CA TRP A 209 -31.02 -19.22 -19.34
C TRP A 209 -30.36 -18.14 -18.45
N LEU A 210 -29.48 -18.54 -17.53
CA LEU A 210 -28.82 -17.63 -16.59
C LEU A 210 -27.90 -16.66 -17.35
N ARG A 211 -27.08 -17.20 -18.25
CA ARG A 211 -26.15 -16.42 -19.05
C ARG A 211 -26.89 -15.50 -20.01
N GLU A 212 -27.90 -16.02 -20.70
CA GLU A 212 -28.73 -15.24 -21.62
C GLU A 212 -29.42 -14.08 -20.92
N MET A 213 -29.96 -14.31 -19.71
CA MET A 213 -30.57 -13.28 -18.88
C MET A 213 -29.56 -12.18 -18.52
N LEU A 214 -28.37 -12.55 -18.02
CA LEU A 214 -27.33 -11.57 -17.64
C LEU A 214 -26.80 -10.81 -18.86
N GLU A 215 -26.60 -11.48 -19.99
CA GLU A 215 -26.22 -10.84 -21.26
C GLU A 215 -27.32 -9.88 -21.76
N ALA A 216 -28.60 -10.21 -21.60
CA ALA A 216 -29.71 -9.31 -21.92
C ALA A 216 -29.68 -8.03 -21.07
N VAL A 217 -29.45 -8.14 -19.75
CA VAL A 217 -29.30 -6.98 -18.85
C VAL A 217 -28.12 -6.11 -19.29
N ALA A 218 -26.98 -6.72 -19.62
CA ALA A 218 -25.81 -5.99 -20.11
C ALA A 218 -26.11 -5.26 -21.42
N ARG A 219 -26.78 -5.91 -22.38
CA ARG A 219 -27.21 -5.28 -23.65
C ARG A 219 -28.14 -4.10 -23.40
N GLN A 220 -29.14 -4.25 -22.53
CA GLN A 220 -30.06 -3.18 -22.16
C GLN A 220 -29.33 -1.98 -21.54
N ALA A 221 -28.33 -2.25 -20.69
CA ALA A 221 -27.50 -1.22 -20.06
C ALA A 221 -26.40 -0.65 -20.99
N ARG A 222 -26.27 -1.15 -22.23
CA ARG A 222 -25.16 -0.88 -23.17
C ARG A 222 -23.78 -1.13 -22.55
N PHE A 223 -23.72 -2.16 -21.72
CA PHE A 223 -22.55 -2.52 -20.94
C PHE A 223 -21.79 -3.66 -21.60
N HIS A 224 -20.48 -3.47 -21.75
CA HIS A 224 -19.59 -4.45 -22.37
C HIS A 224 -18.65 -5.04 -21.30
N PHE A 225 -18.49 -6.36 -21.36
CA PHE A 225 -17.57 -7.12 -20.53
C PHE A 225 -16.91 -8.22 -21.37
N LYS A 226 -15.74 -8.69 -20.93
CA LYS A 226 -14.96 -9.73 -21.59
C LYS A 226 -15.48 -11.13 -21.25
N GLU A 227 -15.65 -11.41 -19.97
CA GLU A 227 -16.03 -12.74 -19.46
C GLU A 227 -17.03 -12.63 -18.32
N LEU A 228 -17.96 -13.59 -18.28
CA LEU A 228 -18.92 -13.81 -17.20
C LEU A 228 -18.54 -15.09 -16.45
N LEU A 229 -18.28 -14.97 -15.16
CA LEU A 229 -17.72 -16.04 -14.33
C LEU A 229 -18.61 -16.37 -13.13
N LEU A 230 -18.76 -17.66 -12.88
CA LEU A 230 -19.22 -18.22 -11.62
C LEU A 230 -18.02 -18.37 -10.68
N TRP A 231 -18.10 -17.71 -9.53
CA TRP A 231 -17.11 -17.83 -8.46
C TRP A 231 -17.59 -18.85 -7.43
N ARG A 232 -16.88 -19.98 -7.34
CA ARG A 232 -17.20 -21.07 -6.41
C ARG A 232 -16.60 -20.76 -5.04
N THR A 233 -17.39 -20.14 -4.17
CA THR A 233 -16.95 -19.78 -2.81
C THR A 233 -17.18 -20.90 -1.80
N GLY A 234 -17.86 -21.98 -2.19
CA GLY A 234 -18.30 -23.00 -1.24
C GLY A 234 -19.35 -22.45 -0.28
N ARG A 235 -20.15 -21.50 -0.75
CA ARG A 235 -21.13 -20.72 0.02
C ARG A 235 -20.56 -19.85 1.14
N GLN A 236 -19.24 -19.63 1.17
CA GLN A 236 -18.58 -18.81 2.19
C GLN A 236 -18.81 -17.30 1.97
N MET A 237 -19.11 -16.87 0.73
CA MET A 237 -19.38 -15.48 0.43
C MET A 237 -20.55 -15.33 -0.55
N SER A 238 -21.48 -14.43 -0.23
CA SER A 238 -22.56 -14.00 -1.13
C SER A 238 -22.24 -12.62 -1.66
N ASN A 239 -21.68 -12.57 -2.87
CA ASN A 239 -21.28 -11.33 -3.53
C ASN A 239 -21.33 -11.41 -5.05
N ALA A 240 -21.41 -10.26 -5.70
CA ALA A 240 -21.16 -10.03 -7.11
C ALA A 240 -20.07 -8.97 -7.25
N ALA A 241 -19.28 -9.02 -8.31
CA ALA A 241 -18.23 -8.02 -8.53
C ALA A 241 -17.94 -7.83 -10.00
N ILE A 242 -17.65 -6.59 -10.37
CA ILE A 242 -17.10 -6.24 -11.68
C ILE A 242 -15.66 -5.80 -11.49
N VAL A 243 -14.73 -6.52 -12.09
CA VAL A 243 -13.29 -6.26 -11.97
C VAL A 243 -12.74 -5.82 -13.32
N GLY A 244 -12.00 -4.72 -13.33
CA GLY A 244 -11.31 -4.21 -14.52
C GLY A 244 -11.90 -2.90 -15.03
N LEU A 245 -11.01 -2.02 -15.51
CA LEU A 245 -11.36 -0.66 -15.89
C LEU A 245 -11.92 -0.59 -17.32
N THR A 246 -11.30 -1.31 -18.27
CA THR A 246 -11.63 -1.22 -19.69
C THR A 246 -12.59 -2.34 -20.14
N PRO A 247 -13.46 -2.10 -21.13
CA PRO A 247 -14.37 -3.13 -21.65
C PRO A 247 -13.67 -4.43 -22.07
N LYS A 248 -12.45 -4.31 -22.63
CA LYS A 248 -11.64 -5.45 -23.12
C LYS A 248 -11.06 -6.32 -22.01
N ASN A 249 -10.93 -5.79 -20.78
CA ASN A 249 -10.32 -6.49 -19.64
C ASN A 249 -11.31 -6.73 -18.49
N ARG A 250 -12.55 -6.27 -18.64
CA ARG A 250 -13.54 -6.31 -17.57
C ARG A 250 -14.14 -7.71 -17.43
N VAL A 251 -14.13 -8.22 -16.22
CA VAL A 251 -14.67 -9.53 -15.86
C VAL A 251 -15.79 -9.34 -14.85
N VAL A 252 -16.91 -10.06 -15.06
CA VAL A 252 -18.07 -10.05 -14.17
C VAL A 252 -18.09 -11.36 -13.39
N LEU A 253 -18.19 -11.28 -12.07
CA LEU A 253 -18.16 -12.42 -11.16
C LEU A 253 -19.44 -12.51 -10.35
N PHE A 254 -20.04 -13.69 -10.30
CA PHE A 254 -21.16 -14.01 -9.39
C PHE A 254 -20.78 -15.17 -8.51
N SER A 255 -20.92 -15.02 -7.19
CA SER A 255 -20.70 -16.14 -6.26
C SER A 255 -21.80 -17.19 -6.34
N ASP A 256 -21.41 -18.45 -6.13
CA ASP A 256 -22.33 -19.58 -5.97
C ASP A 256 -23.40 -19.35 -4.88
N SER A 257 -23.03 -18.74 -3.75
CA SER A 257 -23.95 -18.40 -2.67
C SER A 257 -25.04 -17.41 -3.12
N LEU A 258 -24.65 -16.37 -3.87
CA LEU A 258 -25.59 -15.35 -4.34
C LEU A 258 -26.61 -15.94 -5.32
N LEU A 259 -26.16 -16.78 -6.26
CA LEU A 259 -27.04 -17.46 -7.21
C LEU A 259 -28.07 -18.37 -6.52
N THR A 260 -27.73 -18.96 -5.37
CA THR A 260 -28.68 -19.80 -4.62
C THR A 260 -29.69 -18.99 -3.79
N GLN A 261 -29.39 -17.73 -3.49
CA GLN A 261 -30.24 -16.88 -2.63
C GLN A 261 -31.23 -16.03 -3.42
N LEU A 262 -30.88 -15.65 -4.65
CA LEU A 262 -31.63 -14.69 -5.44
C LEU A 262 -32.43 -15.36 -6.56
N ARG A 263 -33.63 -14.83 -6.79
CA ARG A 263 -34.44 -15.17 -7.97
C ARG A 263 -33.87 -14.50 -9.22
N PRO A 264 -34.25 -14.94 -10.44
CA PRO A 264 -33.73 -14.37 -11.69
C PRO A 264 -33.87 -12.84 -11.79
N ASP A 265 -35.04 -12.30 -11.44
CA ASP A 265 -35.31 -10.86 -11.44
C ASP A 265 -34.44 -10.08 -10.44
N GLU A 266 -34.27 -10.63 -9.24
CA GLU A 266 -33.44 -10.07 -8.18
C GLU A 266 -31.95 -10.08 -8.56
N LEU A 267 -31.49 -11.16 -9.18
CA LEU A 267 -30.11 -11.28 -9.66
C LEU A 267 -29.83 -10.29 -10.80
N ALA A 268 -30.78 -10.14 -11.72
CA ALA A 268 -30.71 -9.15 -12.80
C ALA A 268 -30.62 -7.71 -12.24
N ALA A 269 -31.39 -7.40 -11.20
CA ALA A 269 -31.34 -6.13 -10.50
C ALA A 269 -29.99 -5.88 -9.80
N VAL A 270 -29.44 -6.89 -9.10
CA VAL A 270 -28.11 -6.79 -8.50
C VAL A 270 -27.04 -6.57 -9.58
N PHE A 271 -27.13 -7.25 -10.72
CA PHE A 271 -26.19 -7.03 -11.80
C PHE A 271 -26.26 -5.60 -12.38
N ALA A 272 -27.48 -5.06 -12.55
CA ALA A 272 -27.65 -3.68 -12.98
C ALA A 272 -27.08 -2.66 -11.97
N HIS A 273 -27.18 -2.94 -10.67
CA HIS A 273 -26.52 -2.16 -9.62
C HIS A 273 -24.98 -2.19 -9.79
N GLU A 274 -24.38 -3.36 -9.98
CA GLU A 274 -22.93 -3.48 -10.22
C GLU A 274 -22.49 -2.76 -11.51
N ILE A 275 -23.31 -2.84 -12.58
CA ILE A 275 -23.10 -2.06 -13.81
C ILE A 275 -23.12 -0.57 -13.51
N GLY A 276 -24.01 -0.11 -12.62
CA GLY A 276 -24.06 1.26 -12.13
C GLY A 276 -22.71 1.72 -11.58
N HIS A 277 -22.06 0.92 -10.73
CA HIS A 277 -20.73 1.22 -10.21
C HIS A 277 -19.67 1.37 -11.32
N ALA A 278 -19.67 0.45 -12.27
CA ALA A 278 -18.71 0.43 -13.37
C ALA A 278 -18.93 1.58 -14.37
N ARG A 279 -20.20 1.90 -14.71
CA ARG A 279 -20.57 2.95 -15.66
C ARG A 279 -20.30 4.36 -15.11
N ARG A 280 -20.54 4.56 -13.82
CA ARG A 280 -20.29 5.82 -13.12
C ARG A 280 -18.83 5.99 -12.68
N GLY A 281 -17.98 5.00 -12.92
CA GLY A 281 -16.56 5.07 -12.59
C GLY A 281 -16.29 5.19 -11.09
N HIS A 282 -17.13 4.60 -10.23
CA HIS A 282 -17.05 4.77 -8.77
C HIS A 282 -15.66 4.40 -8.21
N ILE A 283 -15.03 3.34 -8.74
CA ILE A 283 -13.66 2.94 -8.36
C ILE A 283 -12.64 4.03 -8.71
N VAL A 284 -12.75 4.63 -9.90
CA VAL A 284 -11.85 5.69 -10.34
C VAL A 284 -12.08 6.94 -9.49
N SER A 285 -13.33 7.33 -9.23
CA SER A 285 -13.67 8.47 -8.36
C SER A 285 -13.08 8.32 -6.96
N VAL A 286 -13.16 7.12 -6.37
CA VAL A 286 -12.54 6.80 -5.09
C VAL A 286 -11.02 6.86 -5.15
N ALA A 287 -10.42 6.25 -6.17
CA ALA A 287 -8.97 6.24 -6.34
C ALA A 287 -8.40 7.65 -6.53
N SER A 288 -9.03 8.48 -7.38
CA SER A 288 -8.67 9.87 -7.60
C SER A 288 -8.81 10.71 -6.32
N TRP A 289 -9.87 10.48 -5.53
CA TRP A 289 -10.01 11.16 -4.24
C TRP A 289 -8.90 10.76 -3.24
N SER A 290 -8.56 9.48 -3.16
CA SER A 290 -7.45 9.01 -2.31
C SER A 290 -6.12 9.63 -2.73
N LEU A 291 -5.85 9.66 -4.04
CA LEU A 291 -4.65 10.31 -4.58
C LEU A 291 -4.63 11.81 -4.28
N PHE A 292 -5.78 12.50 -4.44
CA PHE A 292 -5.92 13.91 -4.10
C PHE A 292 -5.61 14.20 -2.62
N CYS A 293 -6.11 13.38 -1.68
CA CYS A 293 -5.78 13.57 -0.26
C CYS A 293 -4.29 13.35 0.02
N LEU A 294 -3.66 12.38 -0.65
CA LEU A 294 -2.23 12.09 -0.48
C LEU A 294 -1.36 13.24 -1.02
N LEU A 295 -1.58 13.64 -2.27
CA LEU A 295 -0.85 14.76 -2.89
C LEU A 295 -1.14 16.08 -2.18
N GLY A 296 -2.38 16.30 -1.74
CA GLY A 296 -2.72 17.48 -0.94
C GLY A 296 -1.93 17.55 0.36
N ALA A 297 -1.70 16.42 1.03
CA ALA A 297 -0.85 16.37 2.22
C ALA A 297 0.62 16.67 1.89
N HIS A 298 1.12 16.11 0.78
CA HIS A 298 2.49 16.35 0.31
C HIS A 298 2.74 17.83 -0.01
N VAL A 299 1.83 18.47 -0.76
CA VAL A 299 1.85 19.92 -1.00
C VAL A 299 1.86 20.70 0.31
N ILE A 300 1.00 20.35 1.27
CA ILE A 300 0.97 21.05 2.57
C ILE A 300 2.31 20.92 3.31
N VAL A 301 2.89 19.71 3.35
CA VAL A 301 4.20 19.47 3.99
C VAL A 301 5.28 20.35 3.36
N SER A 302 5.34 20.40 2.02
CA SER A 302 6.34 21.23 1.33
C SER A 302 6.22 22.73 1.66
N TRP A 303 5.03 23.25 1.93
CA TRP A 303 4.81 24.65 2.31
C TRP A 303 5.11 24.95 3.78
N LEU A 304 4.93 23.96 4.65
CA LEU A 304 5.32 24.06 6.06
C LEU A 304 6.85 23.98 6.23
N GLY A 305 7.58 23.58 5.19
CA GLY A 305 9.02 23.33 5.19
C GLY A 305 9.37 21.99 5.81
N GLU A 306 10.67 21.64 5.80
CA GLU A 306 11.20 20.51 6.59
C GLU A 306 11.11 20.83 8.09
N GLY A 307 9.91 20.73 8.64
CA GLY A 307 9.65 20.90 10.07
C GLY A 307 10.04 19.66 10.87
N ASP A 308 10.05 19.83 12.20
CA ASP A 308 10.11 18.73 13.18
C ASP A 308 9.24 17.54 12.72
N GLY A 309 9.76 16.31 12.83
CA GLY A 309 9.05 15.09 12.46
C GLY A 309 7.65 14.97 13.08
N PHE A 310 7.40 15.66 14.21
CA PHE A 310 6.06 15.82 14.77
C PHE A 310 5.07 16.53 13.82
N VAL A 311 5.48 17.59 13.13
CA VAL A 311 4.65 18.34 12.16
C VAL A 311 4.33 17.46 10.95
N LEU A 312 5.33 16.71 10.46
CA LEU A 312 5.17 15.77 9.36
C LEU A 312 4.14 14.68 9.71
N LEU A 313 4.32 14.04 10.88
CA LEU A 313 3.42 13.01 11.38
C LEU A 313 2.00 13.56 11.55
N THR A 314 1.85 14.72 12.19
CA THR A 314 0.55 15.34 12.44
C THR A 314 -0.18 15.67 11.14
N THR A 315 0.54 16.17 10.13
CA THR A 315 -0.02 16.47 8.80
C THR A 315 -0.56 15.21 8.13
N TYR A 316 0.24 14.13 8.06
CA TYR A 316 -0.20 12.88 7.44
C TYR A 316 -1.32 12.17 8.21
N VAL A 317 -1.30 12.20 9.55
CA VAL A 317 -2.40 11.67 10.38
C VAL A 317 -3.69 12.46 10.15
N THR A 318 -3.59 13.78 10.04
CA THR A 318 -4.73 14.65 9.73
C THR A 318 -5.29 14.35 8.35
N ALA A 319 -4.43 14.24 7.33
CA ALA A 319 -4.82 13.88 5.97
C ALA A 319 -5.50 12.51 5.91
N LEU A 320 -4.95 11.51 6.61
CA LEU A 320 -5.55 10.17 6.71
C LEU A 320 -6.91 10.21 7.40
N THR A 321 -7.06 11.03 8.43
CA THR A 321 -8.33 11.22 9.15
C THR A 321 -9.39 11.86 8.25
N VAL A 322 -9.02 12.92 7.53
CA VAL A 322 -9.88 13.58 6.53
C VAL A 322 -10.28 12.58 5.44
N TRP A 323 -9.31 11.82 4.92
CA TRP A 323 -9.56 10.76 3.94
C TRP A 323 -10.54 9.71 4.48
N TYR A 324 -10.36 9.24 5.71
CA TYR A 324 -11.23 8.24 6.33
C TYR A 324 -12.69 8.71 6.41
N PHE A 325 -12.94 9.91 6.92
CA PHE A 325 -14.32 10.41 7.03
C PHE A 325 -14.94 10.72 5.66
N SER A 326 -14.17 11.34 4.75
CA SER A 326 -14.64 11.70 3.41
C SER A 326 -14.89 10.47 2.53
N PHE A 327 -14.02 9.47 2.56
CA PHE A 327 -14.19 8.20 1.85
C PHE A 327 -15.47 7.49 2.29
N GLY A 328 -15.70 7.36 3.61
CA GLY A 328 -16.94 6.75 4.12
C GLY A 328 -18.18 7.52 3.67
N TYR A 329 -18.13 8.85 3.70
CA TYR A 329 -19.20 9.72 3.22
C TYR A 329 -19.49 9.55 1.72
N MET A 330 -18.44 9.46 0.89
CA MET A 330 -18.55 9.30 -0.56
C MET A 330 -19.04 7.90 -0.91
N SER A 331 -18.38 6.85 -0.39
CA SER A 331 -18.71 5.44 -0.63
C SER A 331 -20.22 5.17 -0.45
N ARG A 332 -20.80 5.66 0.66
CA ARG A 332 -22.23 5.54 0.93
C ARG A 332 -23.13 6.19 -0.13
N ARG A 333 -22.71 7.30 -0.74
CA ARG A 333 -23.48 7.97 -1.81
C ARG A 333 -23.33 7.27 -3.15
N LEU A 334 -22.17 6.71 -3.44
CA LEU A 334 -21.93 5.93 -4.65
C LEU A 334 -22.81 4.68 -4.68
N GLU A 335 -23.08 4.06 -3.52
CA GLU A 335 -24.07 2.97 -3.38
C GLU A 335 -25.48 3.42 -3.82
N LEU A 336 -25.94 4.57 -3.32
CA LEU A 336 -27.25 5.11 -3.69
C LEU A 336 -27.30 5.52 -5.17
N GLU A 337 -26.20 6.02 -5.73
CA GLU A 337 -26.13 6.31 -7.17
C GLU A 337 -26.24 5.03 -8.01
N ALA A 338 -25.58 3.95 -7.61
CA ALA A 338 -25.68 2.66 -8.27
C ALA A 338 -27.09 2.04 -8.16
N ASP A 339 -27.76 2.21 -7.01
CA ASP A 339 -29.16 1.83 -6.81
C ASP A 339 -30.10 2.55 -7.80
N LEU A 340 -29.88 3.86 -8.01
CA LEU A 340 -30.63 4.63 -8.98
C LEU A 340 -30.37 4.19 -10.43
N GLU A 341 -29.17 3.74 -10.77
CA GLU A 341 -28.86 3.18 -12.10
C GLU A 341 -29.61 1.87 -12.33
N SER A 342 -29.64 0.98 -11.34
CA SER A 342 -30.45 -0.26 -11.43
C SER A 342 -31.92 0.07 -11.67
N ARG A 343 -32.47 1.01 -10.91
CA ARG A 343 -33.86 1.49 -11.10
C ARG A 343 -34.06 2.09 -12.49
N ALA A 344 -33.09 2.85 -13.01
CA ALA A 344 -33.20 3.46 -14.33
C ALA A 344 -33.23 2.41 -15.46
N ILE A 345 -32.54 1.27 -15.29
CA ILE A 345 -32.54 0.16 -16.25
C ILE A 345 -33.88 -0.58 -16.25
N PHE A 346 -34.43 -0.89 -15.07
CA PHE A 346 -35.66 -1.70 -14.95
C PHE A 346 -36.96 -0.90 -14.81
N GLY A 347 -36.89 0.42 -14.64
CA GLY A 347 -38.04 1.30 -14.43
C GLY A 347 -38.55 1.37 -12.98
N GLU A 348 -38.32 0.31 -12.20
CA GLU A 348 -38.75 0.17 -10.80
C GLU A 348 -37.63 -0.38 -9.91
N SER A 349 -37.80 -0.26 -8.59
CA SER A 349 -36.81 -0.74 -7.61
C SER A 349 -37.20 -2.06 -6.92
N GLY A 350 -38.35 -2.64 -7.26
CA GLY A 350 -38.95 -3.76 -6.54
C GLY A 350 -38.04 -5.00 -6.45
N ALA A 351 -37.44 -5.40 -7.58
CA ALA A 351 -36.52 -6.55 -7.62
C ALA A 351 -35.25 -6.30 -6.78
N LEU A 352 -34.67 -5.10 -6.84
CA LEU A 352 -33.49 -4.74 -6.04
C LEU A 352 -33.81 -4.70 -4.55
N ILE A 353 -34.96 -4.15 -4.15
CA ILE A 353 -35.41 -4.12 -2.75
C ILE A 353 -35.57 -5.54 -2.19
N ARG A 354 -36.14 -6.47 -2.97
CA ARG A 354 -36.25 -7.88 -2.58
C ARG A 354 -34.89 -8.58 -2.52
N ALA A 355 -33.96 -8.24 -3.42
CA ALA A 355 -32.60 -8.76 -3.35
C ALA A 355 -31.89 -8.30 -2.06
N LEU A 356 -31.95 -6.99 -1.76
CA LEU A 356 -31.37 -6.40 -0.55
C LEU A 356 -31.94 -7.02 0.74
N SER A 357 -33.24 -7.32 0.77
CA SER A 357 -33.83 -7.96 1.95
C SER A 357 -33.37 -9.40 2.16
N LYS A 358 -33.05 -10.13 1.09
CA LYS A 358 -32.57 -11.53 1.13
C LYS A 358 -31.09 -11.65 1.45
N VAL A 359 -30.24 -10.91 0.75
CA VAL A 359 -28.77 -10.96 0.95
C VAL A 359 -28.41 -10.59 2.39
N CYS A 360 -29.21 -9.71 3.00
CA CYS A 360 -28.96 -9.20 4.35
C CYS A 360 -29.71 -9.97 5.45
N GLY A 361 -30.64 -10.86 5.11
CA GLY A 361 -31.37 -11.70 6.07
C GLY A 361 -30.48 -12.70 6.84
N SER A 362 -29.27 -12.97 6.37
CA SER A 362 -28.29 -13.86 7.01
C SER A 362 -27.28 -13.15 7.92
N HIS A 363 -27.08 -11.83 7.75
CA HIS A 363 -26.10 -11.01 8.49
C HIS A 363 -26.78 -9.74 8.99
N GLY A 364 -27.39 -9.79 10.18
CA GLY A 364 -27.76 -8.64 11.01
C GLY A 364 -28.48 -7.48 10.31
N ARG A 365 -29.80 -7.34 10.53
CA ARG A 365 -30.69 -6.30 9.96
C ARG A 365 -30.25 -4.83 10.14
N GLU A 366 -29.18 -4.53 10.89
CA GLU A 366 -28.81 -3.16 11.29
C GLU A 366 -27.32 -2.82 11.34
N ASP A 367 -26.42 -3.63 10.79
CA ASP A 367 -24.98 -3.30 10.87
C ASP A 367 -24.63 -2.16 9.90
N ARG A 368 -24.60 -0.92 10.43
CA ARG A 368 -24.05 0.25 9.74
C ARG A 368 -22.56 0.01 9.51
N SER A 369 -22.17 -0.28 8.28
CA SER A 369 -20.76 -0.25 7.89
C SER A 369 -20.32 1.20 7.69
N TRP A 370 -19.10 1.55 8.10
CA TRP A 370 -18.50 2.85 7.77
C TRP A 370 -18.50 3.11 6.24
N ARG A 371 -18.49 2.06 5.41
CA ARG A 371 -18.42 2.15 3.94
C ARG A 371 -19.75 2.07 3.20
N HIS A 372 -20.73 1.36 3.74
CA HIS A 372 -22.00 1.10 3.05
C HIS A 372 -23.18 1.52 3.94
N PHE A 373 -24.21 2.10 3.34
CA PHE A 373 -25.47 2.30 4.03
C PHE A 373 -26.07 0.95 4.45
N SER A 374 -26.86 0.96 5.52
CA SER A 374 -27.60 -0.25 5.86
C SER A 374 -28.58 -0.59 4.72
N PRO A 375 -28.84 -1.88 4.49
CA PRO A 375 -29.78 -2.33 3.46
C PRO A 375 -31.16 -1.69 3.64
N THR A 376 -31.62 -1.59 4.89
CA THR A 376 -32.88 -0.91 5.26
C THR A 376 -32.89 0.56 4.82
N HIS A 377 -31.76 1.27 4.93
CA HIS A 377 -31.67 2.66 4.45
C HIS A 377 -31.77 2.72 2.92
N ARG A 378 -31.04 1.86 2.20
CA ARG A 378 -31.08 1.78 0.73
C ARG A 378 -32.49 1.45 0.23
N MET A 379 -33.14 0.47 0.85
CA MET A 379 -34.53 0.10 0.55
C MET A 379 -35.51 1.26 0.76
N ARG A 380 -35.43 1.96 1.89
CA ARG A 380 -36.29 3.14 2.16
C ARG A 380 -36.06 4.25 1.14
N PHE A 381 -34.81 4.51 0.79
CA PHE A 381 -34.47 5.51 -0.24
C PHE A 381 -35.08 5.14 -1.59
N LEU A 382 -34.94 3.88 -2.02
CA LEU A 382 -35.53 3.41 -3.27
C LEU A 382 -37.07 3.49 -3.28
N GLN A 383 -37.72 3.13 -2.18
CA GLN A 383 -39.17 3.28 -2.03
C GLN A 383 -39.62 4.74 -2.13
N GLN A 384 -38.84 5.68 -1.58
CA GLN A 384 -39.13 7.12 -1.72
C GLN A 384 -38.94 7.60 -3.15
N VAL A 385 -37.89 7.14 -3.85
CA VAL A 385 -37.63 7.51 -5.24
C VAL A 385 -38.66 6.91 -6.21
N ASP A 386 -39.17 5.70 -5.93
CA ASP A 386 -40.26 5.12 -6.71
C ASP A 386 -41.57 5.92 -6.58
N ARG A 387 -41.80 6.56 -5.41
CA ARG A 387 -42.96 7.45 -5.19
C ARG A 387 -42.74 8.85 -5.75
N ASP A 388 -41.53 9.40 -5.59
CA ASP A 388 -41.13 10.72 -6.10
C ASP A 388 -39.80 10.63 -6.86
N PRO A 389 -39.84 10.47 -8.20
CA PRO A 389 -38.63 10.40 -9.03
C PRO A 389 -37.77 11.67 -8.99
N GLU A 390 -38.32 12.84 -8.62
CA GLU A 390 -37.54 14.08 -8.50
C GLU A 390 -36.52 13.99 -7.36
N LEU A 391 -36.77 13.19 -6.32
CA LEU A 391 -35.82 12.96 -5.24
C LEU A 391 -34.50 12.38 -5.78
N GLY A 392 -34.59 11.35 -6.62
CA GLY A 392 -33.43 10.71 -7.26
C GLY A 392 -32.69 11.68 -8.19
N ARG A 393 -33.41 12.47 -8.98
CA ARG A 393 -32.83 13.48 -9.88
C ARG A 393 -32.12 14.60 -9.12
N LYS A 394 -32.70 15.08 -8.00
CA LYS A 394 -32.08 16.09 -7.12
C LYS A 394 -30.81 15.54 -6.48
N PHE A 395 -30.84 14.29 -6.01
CA PHE A 395 -29.67 13.60 -5.47
C PHE A 395 -28.53 13.51 -6.50
N GLN A 396 -28.81 13.00 -7.70
CA GLN A 396 -27.80 12.89 -8.77
C GLN A 396 -27.26 14.25 -9.23
N ARG A 397 -28.09 15.30 -9.27
CA ARG A 397 -27.62 16.68 -9.56
C ARG A 397 -26.65 17.16 -8.49
N ARG A 398 -26.96 16.95 -7.21
CA ARG A 398 -26.08 17.31 -6.09
C ARG A 398 -24.76 16.55 -6.16
N LEU A 399 -24.81 15.23 -6.39
CA LEU A 399 -23.61 14.40 -6.46
C LEU A 399 -22.71 14.79 -7.64
N ARG A 400 -23.29 15.09 -8.81
CA ARG A 400 -22.53 15.61 -9.97
C ARG A 400 -21.84 16.94 -9.69
N ARG A 401 -22.48 17.85 -8.95
CA ARG A 401 -21.84 19.12 -8.53
C ARG A 401 -20.64 18.85 -7.63
N TRP A 402 -20.78 17.99 -6.63
CA TRP A 402 -19.66 17.59 -5.77
C TRP A 402 -18.54 16.91 -6.55
N ALA A 403 -18.86 16.04 -7.51
CA ALA A 403 -17.88 15.40 -8.37
C ALA A 403 -17.17 16.41 -9.31
N LEU A 404 -17.85 17.48 -9.73
CA LEU A 404 -17.23 18.57 -10.50
C LEU A 404 -16.25 19.36 -9.63
N VAL A 405 -16.68 19.75 -8.43
CA VAL A 405 -15.83 20.47 -7.46
C VAL A 405 -14.61 19.61 -7.10
N GLY A 406 -14.81 18.34 -6.78
CA GLY A 406 -13.71 17.41 -6.49
C GLY A 406 -12.72 17.27 -7.65
N ARG A 407 -13.21 17.17 -8.90
CA ARG A 407 -12.33 17.17 -10.08
C ARG A 407 -11.56 18.47 -10.26
N ALA A 408 -12.19 19.62 -10.05
CA ALA A 408 -11.51 20.91 -10.11
C ALA A 408 -10.41 21.01 -9.06
N LEU A 409 -10.69 20.59 -7.82
CA LEU A 409 -9.68 20.53 -6.74
C LEU A 409 -8.53 19.56 -7.07
N CYS A 410 -8.82 18.41 -7.66
CA CYS A 410 -7.79 17.48 -8.14
C CYS A 410 -6.88 18.13 -9.18
N VAL A 411 -7.44 18.86 -10.14
CA VAL A 411 -6.65 19.58 -11.16
C VAL A 411 -5.77 20.64 -10.50
N VAL A 412 -6.29 21.40 -9.54
CA VAL A 412 -5.50 22.39 -8.80
C VAL A 412 -4.31 21.74 -8.07
N ILE A 413 -4.54 20.63 -7.34
CA ILE A 413 -3.45 19.93 -6.65
C ILE A 413 -2.43 19.37 -7.65
N LEU A 414 -2.86 18.78 -8.76
CA LEU A 414 -1.94 18.29 -9.79
C LEU A 414 -1.10 19.41 -10.43
N LEU A 415 -1.68 20.62 -10.58
CA LEU A 415 -0.93 21.78 -11.05
C LEU A 415 0.08 22.25 -10.01
N LEU A 416 -0.28 22.27 -8.72
CA LEU A 416 0.64 22.64 -7.64
C LEU A 416 1.81 21.65 -7.54
N GLU A 417 1.52 20.34 -7.60
CA GLU A 417 2.54 19.29 -7.67
C GLU A 417 3.42 19.44 -8.91
N GLY A 418 2.83 19.76 -10.07
CA GLY A 418 3.60 20.01 -11.30
C GLY A 418 4.55 21.20 -11.18
N ILE A 419 4.13 22.27 -10.48
CA ILE A 419 4.99 23.43 -10.19
C ILE A 419 6.12 23.02 -9.24
N GLN A 420 5.82 22.26 -8.18
CA GLN A 420 6.83 21.80 -7.22
C GLN A 420 7.88 20.93 -7.90
N LEU A 421 7.46 19.95 -8.71
CA LEU A 421 8.34 19.10 -9.49
C LEU A 421 9.24 19.91 -10.44
N ALA A 422 8.69 20.96 -11.07
CA ALA A 422 9.48 21.83 -11.94
C ALA A 422 10.51 22.67 -11.17
N GLN A 423 10.18 23.09 -9.95
CA GLN A 423 11.07 23.87 -9.09
C GLN A 423 12.18 23.01 -8.46
N SER A 424 11.87 21.78 -8.06
CA SER A 424 12.83 20.89 -7.41
C SER A 424 13.72 20.13 -8.40
N TRP A 425 13.31 20.00 -9.66
CA TRP A 425 13.99 19.22 -10.70
C TRP A 425 15.51 19.40 -10.73
N THR A 426 15.99 20.65 -10.76
CA THR A 426 17.43 20.91 -10.92
C THR A 426 18.22 20.48 -9.69
N ILE A 427 17.70 20.76 -8.49
CA ILE A 427 18.35 20.40 -7.22
C ILE A 427 18.37 18.87 -7.06
N GLU A 428 17.22 18.22 -7.27
CA GLU A 428 17.10 16.76 -7.21
C GLU A 428 18.05 16.07 -8.20
N ARG A 429 18.11 16.58 -9.45
CA ARG A 429 19.00 16.03 -10.47
C ARG A 429 20.46 16.26 -10.12
N LEU A 430 20.81 17.43 -9.59
CA LEU A 430 22.16 17.74 -9.13
C LEU A 430 22.61 16.78 -8.02
N THR A 431 21.76 16.56 -7.02
CA THR A 431 22.02 15.59 -5.95
C THR A 431 22.22 14.19 -6.53
N ALA A 432 21.39 13.77 -7.48
CA ALA A 432 21.54 12.48 -8.15
C ALA A 432 22.90 12.35 -8.86
N GLU A 433 23.34 13.37 -9.63
CA GLU A 433 24.64 13.32 -10.33
C GLU A 433 25.82 13.32 -9.35
N LEU A 434 25.73 14.07 -8.25
CA LEU A 434 26.74 14.04 -7.18
C LEU A 434 26.84 12.65 -6.52
N ARG A 435 25.70 12.00 -6.26
CA ARG A 435 25.66 10.61 -5.74
C ARG A 435 26.22 9.60 -6.75
N LEU A 436 26.05 9.85 -8.06
CA LEU A 436 26.62 9.01 -9.11
C LEU A 436 28.12 9.26 -9.34
N GLY A 437 28.62 10.43 -8.93
CA GLY A 437 29.99 10.88 -9.20
C GLY A 437 30.18 11.43 -10.62
N ASP A 438 29.10 11.80 -11.31
CA ASP A 438 29.17 12.50 -12.60
C ASP A 438 29.28 14.01 -12.37
N TYR A 439 30.47 14.44 -11.93
CA TYR A 439 30.74 15.84 -11.61
C TYR A 439 30.71 16.75 -12.84
N ALA A 440 30.89 16.20 -14.04
CA ALA A 440 30.84 16.96 -15.28
C ALA A 440 29.41 17.38 -15.60
N GLU A 441 28.45 16.46 -15.49
CA GLU A 441 27.04 16.78 -15.68
C GLU A 441 26.51 17.65 -14.52
N ALA A 442 26.95 17.39 -13.29
CA ALA A 442 26.64 18.26 -12.14
C ALA A 442 27.08 19.71 -12.38
N MET A 443 28.29 19.92 -12.93
CA MET A 443 28.79 21.25 -13.28
C MET A 443 27.92 21.93 -14.35
N ARG A 444 27.50 21.20 -15.40
CA ARG A 444 26.61 21.75 -16.43
C ARG A 444 25.28 22.25 -15.86
N LEU A 445 24.73 21.54 -14.87
CA LEU A 445 23.50 21.95 -14.19
C LEU A 445 23.72 23.22 -13.36
N VAL A 446 24.84 23.29 -12.63
CA VAL A 446 25.22 24.50 -11.87
C VAL A 446 25.40 25.71 -12.78
N GLU A 447 26.06 25.57 -13.93
CA GLU A 447 26.23 26.68 -14.89
C GLU A 447 24.90 27.26 -15.37
N ALA A 448 23.87 26.41 -15.51
CA ALA A 448 22.55 26.83 -15.95
C ALA A 448 21.70 27.50 -14.85
N THR A 449 21.93 27.18 -13.58
CA THR A 449 21.08 27.62 -12.45
C THR A 449 21.83 28.16 -11.25
N ARG A 450 23.06 28.67 -11.44
CA ARG A 450 23.96 29.11 -10.36
C ARG A 450 23.31 30.06 -9.37
N ASP A 451 22.55 31.04 -9.86
CA ASP A 451 21.91 32.08 -9.04
C ASP A 451 20.79 31.56 -8.12
N GLN A 452 20.34 30.31 -8.32
CA GLN A 452 19.26 29.67 -7.57
C GLN A 452 19.76 28.63 -6.56
N LEU A 453 21.06 28.36 -6.53
CA LEU A 453 21.67 27.31 -5.72
C LEU A 453 22.41 27.88 -4.50
N ASP A 454 22.46 27.09 -3.44
CA ASP A 454 23.27 27.41 -2.26
C ASP A 454 24.76 27.51 -2.66
N PRO A 455 25.48 28.59 -2.28
CA PRO A 455 26.91 28.72 -2.52
C PRO A 455 27.75 27.53 -2.07
N GLN A 456 27.35 26.83 -1.00
CA GLN A 456 28.03 25.63 -0.52
C GLN A 456 27.95 24.48 -1.54
N VAL A 457 26.75 24.24 -2.08
CA VAL A 457 26.53 23.21 -3.11
C VAL A 457 27.30 23.54 -4.39
N VAL A 458 27.29 24.81 -4.80
CA VAL A 458 28.09 25.29 -5.95
C VAL A 458 29.59 25.01 -5.71
N GLY A 459 30.11 25.35 -4.53
CA GLY A 459 31.50 25.10 -4.17
C GLY A 459 31.86 23.62 -4.15
N LEU A 460 30.94 22.75 -3.71
CA LEU A 460 31.13 21.30 -3.69
C LEU A 460 31.19 20.72 -5.11
N VAL A 461 30.33 21.18 -6.01
CA VAL A 461 30.32 20.76 -7.43
C VAL A 461 31.58 21.26 -8.14
N GLU A 462 31.97 22.52 -7.91
CA GLU A 462 33.21 23.09 -8.45
C GLU A 462 34.44 22.31 -7.99
N PHE A 463 34.47 21.90 -6.72
CA PHE A 463 35.50 21.04 -6.19
C PHE A 463 35.49 19.66 -6.87
N GLY A 464 34.34 19.00 -6.92
CA GLY A 464 34.18 17.68 -7.55
C GLY A 464 34.58 17.66 -9.03
N SER A 465 34.30 18.73 -9.79
CA SER A 465 34.65 18.82 -11.21
C SER A 465 36.15 18.79 -11.50
N ARG A 466 36.99 19.10 -10.50
CA ARG A 466 38.45 19.06 -10.60
C ARG A 466 39.01 17.66 -10.34
N LEU A 467 38.19 16.74 -9.82
CA LEU A 467 38.58 15.39 -9.50
C LEU A 467 38.61 14.50 -10.76
N PRO A 468 39.39 13.41 -10.76
CA PRO A 468 39.37 12.43 -11.83
C PRO A 468 37.96 11.87 -12.07
N ALA A 469 37.55 11.78 -13.33
CA ALA A 469 36.27 11.18 -13.70
C ALA A 469 36.19 9.74 -13.19
N GLY A 470 35.08 9.39 -12.53
CA GLY A 470 34.88 8.05 -11.99
C GLY A 470 35.73 7.70 -10.77
N ILE A 471 36.31 8.70 -10.07
CA ILE A 471 36.94 8.50 -8.75
C ILE A 471 36.02 7.64 -7.88
N GLY A 472 36.57 6.69 -7.11
CA GLY A 472 35.79 5.81 -6.23
C GLY A 472 35.50 6.47 -4.88
N LYS A 473 34.45 6.02 -4.17
CA LYS A 473 34.12 6.53 -2.83
C LYS A 473 35.22 6.30 -1.79
N ASP A 474 35.96 5.21 -1.90
CA ASP A 474 37.08 4.91 -0.99
C ASP A 474 38.32 5.73 -1.33
N ALA A 475 38.48 6.11 -2.61
CA ALA A 475 39.53 7.05 -3.01
C ALA A 475 39.23 8.46 -2.47
N LEU A 476 37.96 8.89 -2.48
CA LEU A 476 37.55 10.16 -1.86
C LEU A 476 37.88 10.20 -0.36
N GLU A 477 37.65 9.11 0.38
CA GLU A 477 38.05 9.04 1.79
C GLU A 477 39.57 9.15 1.95
N ALA A 478 40.34 8.39 1.17
CA ALA A 478 41.80 8.40 1.24
C ALA A 478 42.39 9.78 0.89
N ASP A 479 41.83 10.45 -0.13
CA ASP A 479 42.20 11.81 -0.50
C ASP A 479 41.84 12.82 0.59
N GLY A 480 40.65 12.70 1.18
CA GLY A 480 40.25 13.53 2.31
C GLY A 480 41.18 13.39 3.51
N LEU A 481 41.62 12.17 3.83
CA LEU A 481 42.56 11.94 4.93
C LEU A 481 43.93 12.56 4.64
N ARG A 482 44.41 12.48 3.38
CA ARG A 482 45.67 13.11 2.96
C ARG A 482 45.62 14.63 3.03
N GLU A 483 44.53 15.25 2.58
CA GLU A 483 44.34 16.70 2.71
C GLU A 483 44.31 17.13 4.18
N LEU A 484 43.67 16.31 5.03
CA LEU A 484 43.66 16.57 6.46
C LEU A 484 45.07 16.51 7.05
N GLU A 485 45.85 15.45 6.78
CA GLU A 485 47.25 15.32 7.21
C GLU A 485 48.14 16.47 6.69
N GLY A 486 47.78 17.06 5.55
CA GLY A 486 48.40 18.25 4.98
C GLY A 486 47.95 19.58 5.59
N GLY A 487 47.01 19.57 6.54
CA GLY A 487 46.45 20.76 7.21
C GLY A 487 45.31 21.48 6.46
N ALA A 488 44.83 20.93 5.35
CA ALA A 488 43.75 21.52 4.54
C ALA A 488 42.37 21.00 4.97
N ILE A 489 41.92 21.42 6.16
CA ILE A 489 40.68 20.95 6.79
C ILE A 489 39.44 21.16 5.90
N GLU A 490 39.33 22.30 5.21
CA GLU A 490 38.19 22.59 4.31
C GLU A 490 38.14 21.65 3.10
N ASN A 491 39.30 21.31 2.50
CA ASN A 491 39.35 20.35 1.39
C ASN A 491 39.03 18.94 1.88
N ALA A 492 39.54 18.55 3.05
CA ALA A 492 39.21 17.28 3.67
C ALA A 492 37.69 17.16 3.90
N ALA A 493 37.03 18.21 4.40
CA ALA A 493 35.59 18.23 4.60
C ALA A 493 34.81 18.00 3.28
N ARG A 494 35.21 18.66 2.18
CA ARG A 494 34.57 18.48 0.86
C ARG A 494 34.75 17.08 0.28
N TYR A 495 35.94 16.48 0.44
CA TYR A 495 36.16 15.08 0.05
C TYR A 495 35.23 14.13 0.81
N ILE A 496 35.07 14.35 2.11
CA ILE A 496 34.22 13.53 2.96
C ILE A 496 32.75 13.75 2.65
N GLU A 497 32.33 14.97 2.39
CA GLU A 497 30.97 15.28 1.95
C GLU A 497 30.61 14.53 0.65
N LEU A 498 31.50 14.56 -0.35
CA LEU A 498 31.33 13.76 -1.58
C LEU A 498 31.33 12.25 -1.32
N ALA A 499 32.15 11.76 -0.39
CA ALA A 499 32.17 10.34 -0.03
C ALA A 499 30.86 9.91 0.65
N ILE A 500 30.32 10.75 1.54
CA ILE A 500 29.03 10.52 2.23
C ILE A 500 27.89 10.45 1.21
N LEU A 501 27.81 11.39 0.27
CA LEU A 501 26.82 11.38 -0.81
C LEU A 501 26.87 10.07 -1.62
N ARG A 502 28.06 9.49 -1.77
CA ARG A 502 28.29 8.22 -2.48
C ARG A 502 28.16 6.97 -1.61
N GLY A 503 27.54 7.12 -0.44
CA GLY A 503 27.11 6.03 0.42
C GLY A 503 28.05 5.69 1.58
N ARG A 504 29.12 6.48 1.83
CA ARG A 504 29.96 6.33 3.04
C ARG A 504 29.36 7.07 4.24
N ARG A 505 28.14 6.67 4.64
CA ARG A 505 27.42 7.27 5.79
C ARG A 505 28.16 7.08 7.12
N ASP A 506 29.08 6.12 7.19
CA ASP A 506 30.00 5.91 8.31
C ASP A 506 30.94 7.11 8.57
N LEU A 507 31.11 7.99 7.58
CA LEU A 507 31.95 9.18 7.69
C LEU A 507 31.19 10.43 8.15
N VAL A 508 29.88 10.35 8.42
CA VAL A 508 29.11 11.49 8.95
C VAL A 508 29.70 12.04 10.25
N PRO A 509 30.12 11.22 11.25
CA PRO A 509 30.80 11.72 12.44
C PRO A 509 32.11 12.47 12.11
N VAL A 510 32.85 12.00 11.10
CA VAL A 510 34.08 12.66 10.63
C VAL A 510 33.78 14.03 10.05
N TYR A 511 32.77 14.14 9.17
CA TYR A 511 32.35 15.42 8.60
C TYR A 511 31.93 16.42 9.67
N LEU A 512 31.12 15.98 10.64
CA LEU A 512 30.71 16.80 11.78
C LEU A 512 31.91 17.25 12.62
N ALA A 513 32.88 16.37 12.85
CA ALA A 513 34.11 16.70 13.59
C ALA A 513 35.02 17.70 12.84
N LEU A 514 35.07 17.64 11.51
CA LEU A 514 35.80 18.61 10.68
C LEU A 514 35.16 20.00 10.73
N GLY A 515 33.82 20.08 10.82
CA GLY A 515 33.08 21.34 10.93
C GLY A 515 33.00 21.91 12.36
N ALA A 516 33.10 21.06 13.38
CA ALA A 516 33.22 21.49 14.77
C ALA A 516 34.63 22.04 15.01
N GLY A 517 34.74 23.33 15.33
CA GLY A 517 36.02 23.94 15.73
C GLY A 517 36.69 23.22 16.92
N GLU A 518 37.94 23.59 17.24
CA GLU A 518 38.81 22.87 18.20
C GLU A 518 38.14 22.53 19.56
N ASN A 519 37.24 23.37 20.06
CA ASN A 519 36.65 23.21 21.40
C ASN A 519 35.39 22.30 21.47
N GLY A 520 34.97 21.65 20.37
CA GLY A 520 33.69 20.91 20.31
C GLY A 520 33.76 19.49 19.73
N ARG A 521 34.94 18.92 19.50
CA ARG A 521 35.11 17.62 18.84
C ARG A 521 35.01 16.45 19.83
N ASP A 522 34.00 15.60 19.68
CA ASP A 522 34.02 14.27 20.30
C ASP A 522 34.80 13.29 19.39
N LEU A 523 36.05 13.02 19.76
CA LEU A 523 36.95 12.15 19.01
C LEU A 523 36.74 10.66 19.29
N GLY A 524 35.89 10.30 20.27
CA GLY A 524 35.70 8.92 20.74
C GLY A 524 35.09 7.99 19.69
N GLU A 525 34.17 8.50 18.87
CA GLU A 525 33.40 7.71 17.89
C GLU A 525 34.02 7.69 16.49
N LEU A 526 35.13 8.42 16.27
CA LEU A 526 35.76 8.51 14.95
C LEU A 526 36.58 7.26 14.61
N PRO A 527 36.67 6.86 13.31
CA PRO A 527 37.60 5.83 12.87
C PRO A 527 39.07 6.19 13.22
N GLU A 528 39.88 5.18 13.55
CA GLU A 528 41.26 5.35 14.04
C GLU A 528 42.14 6.27 13.16
N PRO A 529 42.12 6.17 11.81
CA PRO A 529 42.95 7.03 10.96
C PRO A 529 42.61 8.52 11.10
N TRP A 530 41.32 8.84 11.13
CA TRP A 530 40.80 10.20 11.27
C TRP A 530 41.06 10.78 12.65
N ARG A 531 40.88 9.95 13.70
CA ARG A 531 41.18 10.34 15.07
C ARG A 531 42.65 10.70 15.23
N LYS A 532 43.55 9.91 14.63
CA LYS A 532 45.00 10.15 14.70
C LYS A 532 45.40 11.42 13.93
N ALA A 533 44.85 11.62 12.73
CA ALA A 533 45.13 12.81 11.93
C ALA A 533 44.63 14.10 12.62
N LEU A 534 43.42 14.11 13.18
CA LEU A 534 42.88 15.28 13.90
C LEU A 534 43.68 15.63 15.16
N ARG A 535 44.13 14.61 15.92
CA ARG A 535 45.01 14.83 17.10
C ARG A 535 46.39 15.38 16.76
N ALA A 536 46.87 15.20 15.53
CA ALA A 536 48.16 15.75 15.10
C ALA A 536 48.09 17.24 14.77
N HIS A 537 46.88 17.78 14.62
CA HIS A 537 46.60 19.19 14.36
C HIS A 537 46.15 19.98 15.61
N GLU A 538 45.92 19.27 16.74
CA GLU A 538 45.81 19.86 18.09
C GLU A 538 47.22 20.10 18.66
#